data_AF-V6SFZ5-F1
#
_entry.id   AF-V6SFZ5-F1
#
_cell.length_a   1.000
_cell.length_b   1.000
_cell.length_c   1.000
_cell.angle_alpha   90.00
_cell.angle_beta   90.00
_cell.angle_gamma   90.00
#
_symmetry.space_group_name_H-M   'P 1'
#
loop_
_entity.id
_entity.type
_entity.pdbx_description
1 polymer ?
#
loop_
_entity_poly.entity_id
_entity_poly.type
_entity_poly.pdbx_seq_one_letter_code
_entity_poly.pdbx_strand_id
1 'polypeptide(L)'
;MNKILYLILIVCGQFSLAQNFEDIDKIKFSYSIGGSSWGNDGIYSRNEIFELVKKENGDFKFISHLKVNDVVKHKKFTKDTVVIKIEKYPIITKNEIQNLLRELNTNRDNYTEEFIKQNFTKPTQNEILKIAKKCNQKDYFKNDYDEKEDTQKKYSQIQEYKYFDEFINIDKPDIENFELTFDAWNSLGIVTFAKEKTIIYNSQYFKNCGQPISIQDINIKDSLGKQIINLKVNLIIQKILPKSSEISKIVDLNNIKLKYINWYLKNKTSEFKY
;
A
#
# COMPACT_ATOMS: atom_id res chain seq x y z
N MET A 1 -20.07 -24.91 -28.65
CA MET A 1 -20.39 -23.46 -28.64
C MET A 1 -20.53 -22.88 -27.24
N ASN A 2 -21.32 -23.46 -26.33
CA ASN A 2 -21.54 -22.89 -24.98
C ASN A 2 -20.27 -22.66 -24.14
N LYS A 3 -19.27 -23.57 -24.19
CA LYS A 3 -17.98 -23.37 -23.47
C LYS A 3 -17.14 -22.19 -23.99
N ILE A 4 -17.23 -21.89 -25.29
CA ILE A 4 -16.53 -20.74 -25.91
C ILE A 4 -17.26 -19.44 -25.54
N LEU A 5 -18.61 -19.47 -25.49
CA LEU A 5 -19.41 -18.34 -25.04
C LEU A 5 -19.12 -17.96 -23.57
N TYR A 6 -18.97 -18.95 -22.69
CA TYR A 6 -18.55 -18.73 -21.30
C TYR A 6 -17.14 -18.15 -21.20
N LEU A 7 -16.19 -18.62 -22.01
CA LEU A 7 -14.84 -18.06 -22.08
C LEU A 7 -14.85 -16.60 -22.57
N ILE A 8 -15.65 -16.30 -23.61
CA ILE A 8 -15.82 -14.93 -24.12
C ILE A 8 -16.50 -14.04 -23.06
N LEU A 9 -17.51 -14.52 -22.35
CA LEU A 9 -18.20 -13.78 -21.29
C LEU A 9 -17.29 -13.54 -20.06
N ILE A 10 -16.44 -14.50 -19.70
CA ILE A 10 -15.44 -14.33 -18.62
C ILE A 10 -14.39 -13.29 -19.04
N VAL A 11 -13.91 -13.36 -20.29
CA VAL A 11 -12.95 -12.39 -20.84
C VAL A 11 -13.59 -10.99 -20.92
N CYS A 12 -14.79 -10.84 -21.48
CA CYS A 12 -15.52 -9.58 -21.57
C CYS A 12 -15.93 -9.02 -20.20
N GLY A 13 -16.25 -9.88 -19.23
CA GLY A 13 -16.55 -9.48 -17.84
C GLY A 13 -15.35 -8.90 -17.11
N GLN A 14 -14.12 -9.30 -17.47
CA GLN A 14 -12.90 -8.64 -16.95
C GLN A 14 -12.64 -7.27 -17.61
N PHE A 15 -13.20 -7.02 -18.80
CA PHE A 15 -13.04 -5.75 -19.51
C PHE A 15 -14.04 -4.65 -19.10
N SER A 16 -15.13 -4.97 -18.40
CA SER A 16 -16.17 -3.98 -18.09
C SER A 16 -15.68 -2.83 -17.20
N LEU A 17 -14.70 -3.09 -16.32
CA LEU A 17 -14.11 -2.07 -15.45
C LEU A 17 -12.78 -1.51 -15.97
N ALA A 18 -12.03 -2.27 -16.79
CA ALA A 18 -10.73 -1.83 -17.31
C ALA A 18 -10.89 -0.58 -18.19
N GLN A 19 -10.14 0.48 -17.90
CA GLN A 19 -10.03 1.65 -18.78
C GLN A 19 -8.99 1.40 -19.87
N ASN A 20 -9.33 1.79 -21.10
CA ASN A 20 -8.34 1.84 -22.17
C ASN A 20 -7.36 2.99 -21.86
N PHE A 21 -6.05 2.68 -21.91
CA PHE A 21 -4.99 3.65 -21.70
C PHE A 21 -5.10 4.86 -22.64
N GLU A 22 -5.60 4.64 -23.86
CA GLU A 22 -5.67 5.73 -24.84
C GLU A 22 -6.61 6.86 -24.41
N ASP A 23 -7.62 6.55 -23.60
CA ASP A 23 -8.65 7.51 -23.18
C ASP A 23 -8.31 8.22 -21.86
N ILE A 24 -7.23 7.84 -21.17
CA ILE A 24 -6.83 8.42 -19.88
C ILE A 24 -5.98 9.67 -20.10
N ASP A 25 -6.47 10.81 -19.61
CA ASP A 25 -5.79 12.09 -19.75
C ASP A 25 -5.03 12.49 -18.48
N LYS A 26 -5.50 12.02 -17.31
CA LYS A 26 -4.94 12.41 -16.01
C LYS A 26 -5.00 11.26 -15.01
N ILE A 27 -3.98 11.17 -14.16
CA ILE A 27 -3.94 10.26 -13.02
C ILE A 27 -3.66 11.09 -11.76
N LYS A 28 -4.43 10.83 -10.70
CA LYS A 28 -4.24 11.43 -9.39
C LYS A 28 -3.93 10.33 -8.37
N PHE A 29 -2.86 10.51 -7.61
CA PHE A 29 -2.59 9.71 -6.42
C PHE A 29 -2.91 10.58 -5.20
N SER A 30 -3.67 10.05 -4.25
CA SER A 30 -3.97 10.75 -3.00
C SER A 30 -3.85 9.80 -1.83
N TYR A 31 -2.89 10.07 -0.95
CA TYR A 31 -2.87 9.47 0.38
C TYR A 31 -3.51 10.39 1.38
N SER A 32 -4.31 9.83 2.27
CA SER A 32 -5.01 10.55 3.31
C SER A 32 -4.99 9.76 4.61
N ILE A 33 -4.53 10.40 5.68
CA ILE A 33 -4.65 9.89 7.05
C ILE A 33 -5.37 10.93 7.90
N GLY A 34 -6.37 10.51 8.66
CA GLY A 34 -7.11 11.43 9.50
C GLY A 34 -8.12 10.77 10.43
N GLY A 35 -8.89 11.60 11.11
CA GLY A 35 -9.99 11.17 11.96
C GLY A 35 -10.93 12.32 12.32
N SER A 36 -12.01 11.96 13.02
CA SER A 36 -13.03 12.91 13.46
C SER A 36 -12.46 13.97 14.40
N SER A 37 -12.92 15.21 14.24
CA SER A 37 -12.45 16.33 15.07
C SER A 37 -13.10 16.44 16.43
N TRP A 38 -14.28 15.83 16.58
CA TRP A 38 -15.10 15.95 17.79
C TRP A 38 -15.25 17.40 18.30
N GLY A 39 -15.14 18.39 17.40
CA GLY A 39 -15.24 19.81 17.70
C GLY A 39 -14.03 20.47 18.36
N ASN A 40 -12.91 19.76 18.52
CA ASN A 40 -11.68 20.30 19.10
C ASN A 40 -10.85 21.05 18.04
N ASP A 41 -9.93 21.92 18.47
CA ASP A 41 -8.98 22.56 17.57
C ASP A 41 -7.76 21.66 17.31
N GLY A 42 -7.25 21.64 16.08
CA GLY A 42 -6.12 20.77 15.72
C GLY A 42 -6.06 20.40 14.24
N ILE A 43 -5.07 19.58 13.88
CA ILE A 43 -4.96 18.95 12.55
C ILE A 43 -5.65 17.58 12.60
N TYR A 44 -6.65 17.40 11.75
CA TYR A 44 -7.49 16.21 11.73
C TYR A 44 -7.27 15.31 10.55
N SER A 45 -6.77 15.85 9.44
CA SER A 45 -6.32 15.03 8.34
C SER A 45 -5.02 15.60 7.78
N ARG A 46 -4.22 14.70 7.23
CA ARG A 46 -3.05 15.02 6.43
C ARG A 46 -3.17 14.25 5.12
N ASN A 47 -3.00 14.97 4.02
CA ASN A 47 -3.10 14.43 2.69
C ASN A 47 -1.82 14.72 1.91
N GLU A 48 -1.41 13.78 1.08
CA GLU A 48 -0.38 13.96 0.06
C GLU A 48 -0.98 13.62 -1.30
N ILE A 49 -0.93 14.56 -2.23
CA ILE A 49 -1.62 14.47 -3.52
C ILE A 49 -0.61 14.69 -4.65
N PHE A 50 -0.59 13.78 -5.62
CA PHE A 50 0.15 13.93 -6.87
C PHE A 50 -0.83 13.93 -8.04
N GLU A 51 -0.61 14.81 -9.01
CA GLU A 51 -1.37 14.81 -10.27
C GLU A 51 -0.42 14.72 -11.46
N LEU A 52 -0.72 13.81 -12.37
CA LEU A 52 0.02 13.57 -13.59
C LEU A 52 -0.91 13.73 -14.80
N VAL A 53 -0.42 14.33 -15.87
CA VAL A 53 -1.16 14.47 -17.14
C VAL A 53 -0.42 13.80 -18.28
N LYS A 54 -1.19 13.23 -19.21
CA LYS A 54 -0.69 12.62 -20.44
C LYS A 54 -0.16 13.72 -21.38
N LYS A 55 0.99 13.46 -21.98
CA LYS A 55 1.58 14.24 -23.07
C LYS A 55 1.14 13.68 -24.42
N GLU A 56 1.36 14.43 -25.49
CA GLU A 56 1.07 14.02 -26.86
C GLU A 56 1.77 12.70 -27.24
N ASN A 57 3.00 12.48 -26.74
CA ASN A 57 3.74 11.23 -26.98
C ASN A 57 3.24 10.04 -26.13
N GLY A 58 2.21 10.23 -25.31
CA GLY A 58 1.63 9.23 -24.41
C GLY A 58 2.34 9.08 -23.05
N ASP A 59 3.49 9.72 -22.84
CA ASP A 59 4.13 9.74 -21.51
C ASP A 59 3.37 10.65 -20.54
N PHE A 60 3.62 10.49 -19.24
CA PHE A 60 3.00 11.28 -18.20
C PHE A 60 4.02 12.20 -17.51
N LYS A 61 3.61 13.44 -17.22
CA LYS A 61 4.39 14.36 -16.38
C LYS A 61 3.60 14.76 -15.14
N PHE A 62 4.31 14.98 -14.04
CA PHE A 62 3.73 15.64 -12.88
C PHE A 62 3.34 17.08 -13.22
N ILE A 63 2.16 17.49 -12.76
CA ILE A 63 1.68 18.88 -12.82
C ILE A 63 1.45 19.46 -11.43
N SER A 64 1.30 18.59 -10.41
CA SER A 64 1.07 19.02 -9.05
C SER A 64 1.60 17.99 -8.04
N HIS A 65 2.16 18.49 -6.95
CA HIS A 65 2.40 17.74 -5.72
C HIS A 65 2.03 18.64 -4.53
N LEU A 66 1.01 18.24 -3.77
CA LEU A 66 0.47 19.01 -2.66
C LEU A 66 0.54 18.21 -1.36
N LYS A 67 0.81 18.91 -0.26
CA LYS A 67 0.52 18.44 1.10
C LYS A 67 -0.60 19.29 1.68
N VAL A 68 -1.68 18.66 2.14
CA VAL A 68 -2.87 19.35 2.64
C VAL A 68 -3.19 18.88 4.05
N ASN A 69 -3.23 19.80 5.00
CA ASN A 69 -3.75 19.56 6.34
C ASN A 69 -5.19 20.08 6.43
N ASP A 70 -6.12 19.22 6.83
CA ASP A 70 -7.44 19.69 7.27
C ASP A 70 -7.33 20.09 8.75
N VAL A 71 -7.59 21.36 9.04
CA VAL A 71 -7.42 21.97 10.36
C VAL A 71 -8.77 22.47 10.86
N VAL A 72 -9.07 22.24 12.15
CA VAL A 72 -10.18 22.92 12.82
C VAL A 72 -9.60 23.98 13.75
N LYS A 73 -10.12 25.20 13.62
CA LYS A 73 -9.87 26.31 14.55
C LYS A 73 -11.19 26.99 14.87
N HIS A 74 -11.52 27.13 16.15
CA HIS A 74 -12.78 27.73 16.61
C HIS A 74 -14.01 27.14 15.90
N LYS A 75 -14.08 25.81 15.79
CA LYS A 75 -15.13 25.06 15.08
C LYS A 75 -15.25 25.33 13.57
N LYS A 76 -14.28 26.01 12.95
CA LYS A 76 -14.21 26.21 11.50
C LYS A 76 -13.19 25.27 10.89
N PHE A 77 -13.61 24.52 9.87
CA PHE A 77 -12.73 23.68 9.06
C PHE A 77 -12.02 24.54 8.01
N THR A 78 -10.71 24.45 7.95
CA THR A 78 -9.87 25.11 6.95
C THR A 78 -8.87 24.12 6.37
N LYS A 79 -8.36 24.42 5.17
CA LYS A 79 -7.30 23.66 4.51
C LYS A 79 -6.02 24.47 4.51
N ASP A 80 -4.97 23.92 5.08
CA ASP A 80 -3.61 24.44 4.97
C ASP A 80 -2.87 23.63 3.90
N THR A 81 -2.45 24.28 2.82
CA THR A 81 -1.90 23.61 1.62
C THR A 81 -0.49 24.09 1.34
N VAL A 82 0.42 23.13 1.18
CA VAL A 82 1.80 23.36 0.77
C VAL A 82 2.00 22.77 -0.62
N VAL A 83 2.44 23.61 -1.56
CA VAL A 83 2.81 23.19 -2.92
C VAL A 83 4.29 22.79 -2.93
N ILE A 84 4.58 21.57 -3.37
CA ILE A 84 5.94 21.05 -3.48
C ILE A 84 6.44 21.26 -4.91
N LYS A 85 7.69 21.73 -5.04
CA LYS A 85 8.33 21.88 -6.36
C LYS A 85 8.54 20.51 -7.02
N ILE A 86 8.12 20.40 -8.28
CA ILE A 86 8.15 19.15 -9.06
C ILE A 86 9.09 19.19 -10.27
N GLU A 87 9.85 20.26 -10.46
CA GLU A 87 10.71 20.50 -11.63
C GLU A 87 11.71 19.36 -11.91
N LYS A 88 12.15 18.67 -10.86
CA LYS A 88 13.13 17.56 -10.94
C LYS A 88 12.47 16.18 -11.02
N TYR A 89 11.14 16.09 -11.08
CA TYR A 89 10.48 14.79 -11.14
C TYR A 89 10.60 14.21 -12.55
N PRO A 90 10.88 12.90 -12.66
CA PRO A 90 11.04 12.27 -13.96
C PRO A 90 9.72 12.26 -14.73
N ILE A 91 9.84 12.22 -16.05
CA ILE A 91 8.73 11.85 -16.93
C ILE A 91 8.47 10.35 -16.72
N ILE A 92 7.21 9.98 -16.59
CA ILE A 92 6.78 8.59 -16.43
C ILE A 92 6.42 8.05 -17.81
N THR A 93 7.03 6.95 -18.19
CA THR A 93 6.85 6.40 -19.53
C THR A 93 5.45 5.84 -19.74
N LYS A 94 4.95 5.87 -20.97
CA LYS A 94 3.70 5.19 -21.38
C LYS A 94 3.63 3.76 -20.84
N ASN A 95 4.72 2.99 -20.97
CA ASN A 95 4.78 1.59 -20.52
C ASN A 95 4.61 1.44 -19.01
N GLU A 96 5.12 2.36 -18.19
CA GLU A 96 4.94 2.31 -16.74
C GLU A 96 3.50 2.54 -16.33
N ILE A 97 2.82 3.49 -16.98
CA ILE A 97 1.39 3.74 -16.74
C ILE A 97 0.53 2.57 -17.23
N GLN A 98 0.81 2.03 -18.42
CA GLN A 98 0.11 0.83 -18.90
C GLN A 98 0.30 -0.36 -17.97
N ASN A 99 1.51 -0.56 -17.44
CA ASN A 99 1.79 -1.59 -16.45
C ASN A 99 1.00 -1.35 -15.15
N LEU A 100 0.95 -0.11 -14.65
CA LEU A 100 0.16 0.25 -13.48
C LEU A 100 -1.32 -0.10 -13.69
N LEU A 101 -1.92 0.35 -14.79
CA LEU A 101 -3.33 0.13 -15.09
C LEU A 101 -3.66 -1.37 -15.26
N ARG A 102 -2.78 -2.13 -15.91
CA ARG A 102 -2.94 -3.58 -16.04
C ARG A 102 -2.96 -4.24 -14.67
N GLU A 103 -1.98 -3.94 -13.82
CA GLU A 103 -1.87 -4.58 -12.50
C GLU A 103 -2.96 -4.12 -11.53
N LEU A 104 -3.44 -2.87 -11.64
CA LEU A 104 -4.60 -2.35 -10.89
C LEU A 104 -5.94 -3.01 -11.25
N ASN A 105 -6.02 -3.67 -12.41
CA ASN A 105 -7.22 -4.39 -12.86
C ASN A 105 -7.05 -5.92 -12.81
N THR A 106 -5.91 -6.41 -12.29
CA THR A 106 -5.57 -7.84 -12.27
C THR A 106 -5.39 -8.33 -10.83
N ASN A 107 -6.20 -9.31 -10.41
CA ASN A 107 -5.93 -10.04 -9.18
C ASN A 107 -4.74 -10.98 -9.40
N ARG A 108 -3.72 -10.90 -8.53
CA ARG A 108 -2.52 -11.75 -8.61
C ARG A 108 -2.36 -12.49 -7.29
N ASP A 109 -2.07 -13.79 -7.35
CA ASP A 109 -1.65 -14.52 -6.16
C ASP A 109 -0.16 -14.30 -5.90
N ASN A 110 0.19 -13.06 -5.56
CA ASN A 110 1.57 -12.66 -5.26
C ASN A 110 1.75 -12.19 -3.82
N TYR A 111 0.73 -12.33 -2.97
CA TYR A 111 0.88 -12.26 -1.52
C TYR A 111 1.35 -13.62 -1.00
N THR A 112 2.53 -14.03 -1.42
CA THR A 112 3.14 -15.34 -1.13
C THR A 112 4.53 -15.16 -0.55
N GLU A 113 4.96 -16.15 0.22
CA GLU A 113 6.29 -16.17 0.83
C GLU A 113 7.40 -15.94 -0.22
N GLU A 114 7.32 -16.67 -1.33
CA GLU A 114 8.30 -16.61 -2.42
C GLU A 114 8.39 -15.21 -3.03
N PHE A 115 7.26 -14.64 -3.45
CA PHE A 115 7.24 -13.32 -4.08
C PHE A 115 7.78 -12.25 -3.12
N ILE A 116 7.38 -12.33 -1.86
CA ILE A 116 7.77 -11.34 -0.85
C ILE A 116 9.27 -11.47 -0.54
N LYS A 117 9.80 -12.69 -0.35
CA LYS A 117 11.24 -12.92 -0.12
C LYS A 117 12.11 -12.46 -1.30
N GLN A 118 11.67 -12.66 -2.53
CA GLN A 118 12.39 -12.19 -3.73
C GLN A 118 12.51 -10.66 -3.79
N ASN A 119 11.59 -9.94 -3.15
CA ASN A 119 11.57 -8.48 -3.12
C ASN A 119 12.11 -7.90 -1.80
N PHE A 120 12.65 -8.74 -0.90
CA PHE A 120 13.18 -8.34 0.41
C PHE A 120 14.69 -8.39 0.48
N THR A 121 15.25 -7.46 1.26
CA THR A 121 16.55 -7.68 1.89
C THR A 121 16.35 -8.38 3.23
N LYS A 122 17.24 -9.33 3.54
CA LYS A 122 17.28 -9.95 4.87
C LYS A 122 17.36 -8.87 5.95
N PRO A 123 16.59 -8.98 7.05
CA PRO A 123 16.64 -7.97 8.10
C PRO A 123 18.02 -7.97 8.75
N THR A 124 18.48 -6.78 9.12
CA THR A 124 19.70 -6.59 9.87
C THR A 124 19.45 -6.81 11.37
N GLN A 125 20.49 -7.17 12.13
CA GLN A 125 20.39 -7.27 13.59
C GLN A 125 19.92 -5.94 14.22
N ASN A 126 20.34 -4.81 13.66
CA ASN A 126 19.90 -3.48 14.10
C ASN A 126 18.40 -3.23 13.88
N GLU A 127 17.84 -3.64 12.73
CA GLU A 127 16.39 -3.57 12.48
C GLU A 127 15.63 -4.44 13.50
N ILE A 128 16.10 -5.67 13.73
CA ILE A 128 15.49 -6.61 14.66
C ILE A 128 15.51 -6.04 16.08
N LEU A 129 16.66 -5.57 16.55
CA LEU A 129 16.82 -5.00 17.89
C LEU A 129 15.97 -3.74 18.08
N LYS A 130 15.85 -2.90 17.05
CA LYS A 130 15.00 -1.70 17.09
C LYS A 130 13.53 -2.06 17.30
N ILE A 131 13.05 -3.13 16.65
CA ILE A 131 11.67 -3.61 16.84
C ILE A 131 11.51 -4.27 18.21
N ALA A 132 12.47 -5.09 18.62
CA ALA A 132 12.46 -5.72 19.95
C ALA A 132 12.35 -4.70 21.08
N LYS A 133 13.10 -3.59 20.99
CA LYS A 133 12.99 -2.47 21.94
C LYS A 133 11.59 -1.85 21.94
N LYS A 134 10.97 -1.64 20.78
CA LYS A 134 9.59 -1.11 20.67
C LYS A 134 8.55 -2.05 21.28
N CYS A 135 8.81 -3.34 21.27
CA CYS A 135 7.88 -4.35 21.76
C CYS A 135 8.16 -4.80 23.20
N ASN A 136 9.06 -4.12 23.92
CA ASN A 136 9.54 -4.53 25.26
C ASN A 136 10.13 -5.97 25.30
N GLN A 137 10.63 -6.45 24.16
CA GLN A 137 11.26 -7.77 23.99
C GLN A 137 12.79 -7.67 23.87
N LYS A 138 13.40 -6.57 24.33
CA LYS A 138 14.86 -6.35 24.23
C LYS A 138 15.66 -7.46 24.94
N ASP A 139 15.09 -8.02 26.00
CA ASP A 139 15.72 -9.01 26.86
C ASP A 139 15.83 -10.39 26.20
N TYR A 140 15.04 -10.64 25.14
CA TYR A 140 15.15 -11.85 24.34
C TYR A 140 16.54 -12.03 23.70
N PHE A 141 17.24 -10.92 23.46
CA PHE A 141 18.60 -10.88 22.91
C PHE A 141 19.67 -10.51 23.94
N LYS A 142 19.39 -10.69 25.24
CA LYS A 142 20.43 -10.50 26.27
C LYS A 142 21.54 -11.53 26.03
N ASN A 143 22.77 -11.02 26.06
CA ASN A 143 24.00 -11.78 25.96
C ASN A 143 24.60 -11.83 27.37
N ASP A 144 24.32 -12.88 28.12
CA ASP A 144 25.22 -13.26 29.20
C ASP A 144 26.45 -13.93 28.58
N TYR A 145 27.60 -13.88 29.26
CA TYR A 145 28.92 -14.19 28.66
C TYR A 145 28.98 -15.59 28.00
N ASP A 146 28.12 -16.51 28.46
CA ASP A 146 28.02 -17.91 28.03
C ASP A 146 26.97 -18.16 26.90
N GLU A 147 26.18 -17.15 26.48
CA GLU A 147 25.03 -17.33 25.57
C GLU A 147 25.20 -16.70 24.17
N LYS A 148 26.45 -16.37 23.76
CA LYS A 148 26.72 -15.71 22.47
C LYS A 148 26.21 -16.48 21.27
N GLU A 149 26.38 -17.80 21.26
CA GLU A 149 25.91 -18.67 20.17
C GLU A 149 24.38 -18.70 20.08
N ASP A 150 23.70 -18.70 21.23
CA ASP A 150 22.23 -18.68 21.30
C ASP A 150 21.66 -17.34 20.80
N THR A 151 22.28 -16.22 21.20
CA THR A 151 21.89 -14.90 20.69
C THR A 151 22.06 -14.79 19.18
N GLN A 152 23.17 -15.29 18.62
CA GLN A 152 23.35 -15.31 17.17
C GLN A 152 22.32 -16.19 16.48
N LYS A 153 22.03 -17.37 17.03
CA LYS A 153 20.98 -18.26 16.51
C LYS A 153 19.62 -17.58 16.49
N LYS A 154 19.23 -16.85 17.55
CA LYS A 154 17.98 -16.08 17.62
C LYS A 154 17.90 -15.02 16.51
N TYR A 155 18.98 -14.28 16.27
CA TYR A 155 19.04 -13.35 15.14
C TYR A 155 18.90 -14.10 13.81
N SER A 156 19.69 -15.15 13.58
CA SER A 156 19.67 -15.92 12.33
C SER A 156 18.28 -16.46 12.01
N GLN A 157 17.52 -16.95 12.99
CA GLN A 157 16.15 -17.44 12.76
C GLN A 157 15.24 -16.36 12.15
N ILE A 158 15.32 -15.13 12.65
CA ILE A 158 14.53 -14.01 12.14
C ILE A 158 15.07 -13.55 10.79
N GLN A 159 16.39 -13.57 10.60
CA GLN A 159 17.05 -13.17 9.34
C GLN A 159 16.77 -14.12 8.18
N GLU A 160 16.62 -15.42 8.47
CA GLU A 160 16.25 -16.46 7.52
C GLU A 160 14.73 -16.63 7.37
N TYR A 161 13.94 -15.74 7.98
CA TYR A 161 12.48 -15.75 7.87
C TYR A 161 11.85 -17.08 8.34
N LYS A 162 12.28 -17.60 9.49
CA LYS A 162 11.68 -18.80 10.10
C LYS A 162 10.18 -18.55 10.41
N TYR A 163 9.31 -19.48 10.03
CA TYR A 163 7.83 -19.39 10.15
C TYR A 163 7.19 -18.24 9.36
N PHE A 164 7.81 -17.83 8.24
CA PHE A 164 7.28 -16.71 7.46
C PHE A 164 6.03 -17.07 6.67
N ASP A 165 5.91 -18.31 6.20
CA ASP A 165 4.70 -18.89 5.63
C ASP A 165 3.50 -18.77 6.59
N GLU A 166 3.69 -19.13 7.86
CA GLU A 166 2.67 -19.00 8.91
C GLU A 166 2.25 -17.54 9.10
N PHE A 167 3.23 -16.63 9.20
CA PHE A 167 2.96 -15.20 9.29
C PHE A 167 2.18 -14.70 8.07
N ILE A 168 2.58 -15.05 6.84
CA ILE A 168 1.93 -14.60 5.62
C ILE A 168 0.48 -15.11 5.55
N ASN A 169 0.20 -16.34 5.97
CA ASN A 169 -1.17 -16.87 6.00
C ASN A 169 -2.09 -16.12 6.96
N ILE A 170 -1.56 -15.64 8.08
CA ILE A 170 -2.31 -14.82 9.06
C ILE A 170 -2.46 -13.37 8.57
N ASP A 171 -1.42 -12.86 7.92
CA ASP A 171 -1.30 -11.45 7.55
C ASP A 171 -1.96 -11.11 6.20
N LYS A 172 -2.16 -12.12 5.34
CA LYS A 172 -2.76 -11.96 4.01
C LYS A 172 -4.14 -11.30 4.13
N PRO A 173 -4.38 -10.19 3.43
CA PRO A 173 -5.68 -9.56 3.45
C PRO A 173 -6.75 -10.42 2.79
N ASP A 174 -7.99 -10.24 3.22
CA ASP A 174 -9.16 -10.88 2.65
C ASP A 174 -9.82 -9.95 1.62
N ILE A 175 -10.17 -10.48 0.46
CA ILE A 175 -10.84 -9.76 -0.64
C ILE A 175 -12.35 -9.98 -0.68
N GLU A 176 -12.87 -10.86 0.18
CA GLU A 176 -14.30 -11.11 0.32
C GLU A 176 -14.94 -10.17 1.36
N ASN A 177 -14.13 -9.65 2.28
CA ASN A 177 -14.57 -8.78 3.37
C ASN A 177 -14.20 -7.31 3.14
N PHE A 178 -15.22 -6.45 3.09
CA PHE A 178 -15.02 -5.00 3.08
C PHE A 178 -14.86 -4.49 4.51
N GLU A 179 -13.70 -3.93 4.83
CA GLU A 179 -13.51 -3.19 6.08
C GLU A 179 -14.12 -1.78 5.92
N LEU A 180 -14.98 -1.38 6.86
CA LEU A 180 -15.52 -0.03 6.96
C LEU A 180 -14.96 0.62 8.22
N THR A 181 -14.50 1.87 8.10
CA THR A 181 -13.99 2.63 9.25
C THR A 181 -14.73 3.94 9.36
N PHE A 182 -15.25 4.22 10.55
CA PHE A 182 -16.21 5.29 10.80
C PHE A 182 -15.55 6.57 11.34
N ASP A 183 -14.52 6.45 12.19
CA ASP A 183 -13.96 7.60 12.93
C ASP A 183 -12.53 8.00 12.54
N ALA A 184 -11.83 7.11 11.85
CA ALA A 184 -10.46 7.33 11.39
C ALA A 184 -10.30 6.76 10.00
N TRP A 185 -9.42 7.37 9.21
CA TRP A 185 -9.07 6.83 7.91
C TRP A 185 -7.59 6.86 7.65
N ASN A 186 -7.15 5.85 6.91
CA ASN A 186 -5.82 5.77 6.34
C ASN A 186 -5.99 5.14 4.97
N SER A 187 -5.87 5.92 3.89
CA SER A 187 -6.26 5.46 2.56
C SER A 187 -5.36 5.99 1.46
N LEU A 188 -5.16 5.17 0.43
CA LEU A 188 -4.60 5.56 -0.86
C LEU A 188 -5.72 5.47 -1.91
N GLY A 189 -6.02 6.59 -2.53
CA GLY A 189 -6.81 6.66 -3.75
C GLY A 189 -5.91 6.86 -4.96
N ILE A 190 -6.15 6.08 -6.02
CA ILE A 190 -5.65 6.34 -7.36
C ILE A 190 -6.86 6.61 -8.23
N VAL A 191 -6.95 7.80 -8.81
CA VAL A 191 -8.05 8.21 -9.66
C VAL A 191 -7.55 8.39 -11.08
N THR A 192 -8.23 7.73 -12.01
CA THR A 192 -7.92 7.77 -13.44
C THR A 192 -9.06 8.49 -14.15
N PHE A 193 -8.73 9.62 -14.77
CA PHE A 193 -9.69 10.46 -15.46
C PHE A 193 -9.60 10.16 -16.95
N ALA A 194 -10.67 9.59 -17.49
CA ALA A 194 -10.85 9.38 -18.92
C ALA A 194 -12.14 10.08 -19.39
N LYS A 195 -12.25 10.30 -20.71
CA LYS A 195 -13.42 10.99 -21.31
C LYS A 195 -14.76 10.36 -20.93
N GLU A 196 -14.83 9.04 -20.90
CA GLU A 196 -16.09 8.31 -20.71
C GLU A 196 -16.35 7.90 -19.25
N LYS A 197 -15.29 7.55 -18.51
CA LYS A 197 -15.41 7.03 -17.13
C LYS A 197 -14.28 7.52 -16.25
N THR A 198 -14.58 7.77 -14.98
CA THR A 198 -13.56 8.04 -13.96
C THR A 198 -13.53 6.85 -13.00
N ILE A 199 -12.43 6.12 -13.00
CA ILE A 199 -12.23 4.96 -12.12
C ILE A 199 -11.40 5.37 -10.91
N ILE A 200 -11.87 4.96 -9.74
CA ILE A 200 -11.22 5.10 -8.45
C ILE A 200 -10.74 3.71 -8.01
N TYR A 201 -9.44 3.61 -7.76
CA TYR A 201 -8.82 2.49 -7.08
C TYR A 201 -8.52 2.93 -5.66
N ASN A 202 -9.22 2.37 -4.68
CA ASN A 202 -9.08 2.77 -3.28
C ASN A 202 -8.52 1.60 -2.46
N SER A 203 -7.54 1.90 -1.60
CA SER A 203 -6.96 0.97 -0.65
C SER A 203 -6.96 1.60 0.72
N GLN A 204 -7.47 0.89 1.71
CA GLN A 204 -7.54 1.36 3.09
C GLN A 204 -6.44 0.68 3.93
N TYR A 205 -5.45 1.45 4.37
CA TYR A 205 -4.26 1.00 5.10
C TYR A 205 -4.50 0.91 6.62
N PHE A 206 -5.64 0.35 7.03
CA PHE A 206 -5.83 -0.06 8.43
C PHE A 206 -5.05 -1.33 8.74
N LYS A 207 -4.82 -2.15 7.72
CA LYS A 207 -3.88 -3.28 7.71
C LYS A 207 -2.78 -3.04 6.66
N ASN A 208 -1.82 -3.95 6.59
CA ASN A 208 -0.46 -3.83 6.03
C ASN A 208 -0.32 -3.43 4.55
N CYS A 209 0.91 -3.22 4.09
CA CYS A 209 1.24 -3.13 2.67
C CYS A 209 0.67 -4.36 1.92
N GLY A 210 -0.07 -4.12 0.82
CA GLY A 210 -0.75 -5.17 0.04
C GLY A 210 -2.25 -5.29 0.26
N GLN A 211 -2.88 -4.27 0.85
CA GLN A 211 -4.33 -4.20 1.05
C GLN A 211 -5.14 -4.49 -0.22
N PRO A 212 -6.38 -4.96 -0.06
CA PRO A 212 -7.33 -5.04 -1.15
C PRO A 212 -7.48 -3.67 -1.80
N ILE A 213 -7.48 -3.66 -3.13
CA ILE A 213 -7.74 -2.49 -3.96
C ILE A 213 -9.19 -2.62 -4.43
N SER A 214 -10.08 -1.78 -3.90
CA SER A 214 -11.45 -1.68 -4.39
C SER A 214 -11.48 -0.83 -5.65
N ILE A 215 -12.08 -1.35 -6.72
CA ILE A 215 -12.19 -0.71 -8.02
C ILE A 215 -13.62 -0.25 -8.22
N GLN A 216 -13.82 1.06 -8.37
CA GLN A 216 -15.15 1.68 -8.47
C GLN A 216 -15.19 2.68 -9.63
N ASP A 217 -16.26 2.65 -10.41
CA ASP A 217 -16.60 3.74 -11.34
C ASP A 217 -17.41 4.78 -10.57
N ILE A 218 -16.93 6.03 -10.56
CA ILE A 218 -17.59 7.12 -9.83
C ILE A 218 -19.02 7.38 -10.34
N ASN A 219 -19.30 7.01 -11.59
CA ASN A 219 -20.61 7.19 -12.21
C ASN A 219 -21.62 6.10 -11.81
N ILE A 220 -21.16 4.96 -11.26
CA ILE A 220 -22.02 3.86 -10.82
C ILE A 220 -22.25 3.99 -9.31
N LYS A 221 -23.44 4.48 -8.95
CA LYS A 221 -23.89 4.51 -7.55
C LYS A 221 -24.11 3.07 -7.04
N ASP A 222 -23.81 2.84 -5.76
CA ASP A 222 -24.11 1.62 -4.99
C ASP A 222 -23.31 0.34 -5.34
N SER A 223 -22.21 0.46 -6.08
CA SER A 223 -21.26 -0.65 -6.26
C SER A 223 -20.11 -0.54 -5.25
N LEU A 224 -20.01 -1.49 -4.31
CA LEU A 224 -18.81 -1.65 -3.45
C LEU A 224 -17.54 -1.95 -4.27
N GLY A 225 -17.70 -2.28 -5.56
CA GLY A 225 -16.62 -2.52 -6.49
C GLY A 225 -16.04 -3.92 -6.35
N LYS A 226 -15.14 -4.28 -7.28
CA LYS A 226 -14.33 -5.50 -7.16
C LYS A 226 -13.12 -5.21 -6.27
N GLN A 227 -12.78 -6.12 -5.36
CA GLN A 227 -11.52 -6.09 -4.64
C GLN A 227 -10.48 -7.01 -5.28
N ILE A 228 -9.23 -6.56 -5.32
CA ILE A 228 -8.08 -7.36 -5.77
C ILE A 228 -6.91 -7.23 -4.80
N ILE A 229 -6.03 -8.22 -4.76
CA ILE A 229 -4.69 -8.10 -4.15
C ILE A 229 -3.66 -8.22 -5.27
N ASN A 230 -2.72 -7.28 -5.30
CA ASN A 230 -1.61 -7.33 -6.24
C ASN A 230 -0.41 -6.50 -5.75
N LEU A 231 0.57 -7.15 -5.13
CA LEU A 231 1.78 -6.50 -4.62
C LEU A 231 2.65 -5.86 -5.73
N LYS A 232 2.46 -6.19 -7.00
CA LYS A 232 3.15 -5.50 -8.11
C LYS A 232 2.72 -4.05 -8.24
N VAL A 233 1.46 -3.72 -7.88
CA VAL A 233 0.98 -2.34 -7.87
C VAL A 233 1.85 -1.49 -6.95
N ASN A 234 2.18 -2.00 -5.76
CA ASN A 234 3.04 -1.33 -4.78
C ASN A 234 4.44 -1.03 -5.35
N LEU A 235 5.06 -2.01 -6.01
CA LEU A 235 6.37 -1.85 -6.65
C LEU A 235 6.34 -0.79 -7.76
N ILE A 236 5.29 -0.79 -8.59
CA ILE A 236 5.13 0.18 -9.67
C ILE A 236 4.93 1.60 -9.10
N ILE A 237 4.12 1.76 -8.04
CA ILE A 237 3.89 3.05 -7.38
C ILE A 237 5.20 3.61 -6.81
N GLN A 238 6.02 2.79 -6.15
CA GLN A 238 7.33 3.22 -5.64
C GLN A 238 8.31 3.63 -6.76
N LYS A 239 8.12 3.11 -7.98
CA LYS A 239 8.90 3.50 -9.15
C LYS A 239 8.45 4.84 -9.73
N ILE A 240 7.13 5.07 -9.74
CA ILE A 240 6.50 6.28 -10.30
C ILE A 240 6.68 7.48 -9.37
N LEU A 241 6.46 7.29 -8.07
CA LEU A 241 6.44 8.37 -7.10
C LEU A 241 7.80 8.59 -6.44
N PRO A 242 8.09 9.81 -5.95
CA PRO A 242 9.34 10.07 -5.24
C PRO A 242 9.45 9.21 -3.97
N LYS A 243 10.61 8.59 -3.74
CA LYS A 243 10.86 7.72 -2.56
C LYS A 243 10.59 8.39 -1.20
N SER A 244 10.71 9.71 -1.12
CA SER A 244 10.45 10.48 0.10
C SER A 244 8.96 10.72 0.39
N SER A 245 8.08 10.44 -0.57
CA SER A 245 6.62 10.60 -0.42
C SER A 245 6.07 9.65 0.64
N GLU A 246 5.00 10.08 1.32
CA GLU A 246 4.25 9.22 2.25
C GLU A 246 3.65 8.03 1.51
N ILE A 247 3.16 8.22 0.28
CA ILE A 247 2.66 7.12 -0.57
C ILE A 247 3.74 6.06 -0.77
N SER A 248 4.97 6.45 -1.12
CA SER A 248 6.05 5.46 -1.33
C SER A 248 6.40 4.70 -0.06
N LYS A 249 6.29 5.34 1.12
CA LYS A 249 6.55 4.69 2.41
C LYS A 249 5.47 3.67 2.77
N ILE A 250 4.18 3.96 2.55
CA ILE A 250 3.10 3.02 2.90
C ILE A 250 3.07 1.81 1.96
N VAL A 251 3.40 2.01 0.68
CA VAL A 251 3.47 0.93 -0.30
C VAL A 251 4.81 0.18 -0.28
N ASP A 252 5.72 0.53 0.63
CA ASP A 252 6.98 -0.20 0.81
C ASP A 252 6.70 -1.62 1.30
N LEU A 253 7.14 -2.63 0.53
CA LEU A 253 7.00 -4.03 0.92
C LEU A 253 7.80 -4.34 2.20
N ASN A 254 8.84 -3.55 2.53
CA ASN A 254 9.56 -3.68 3.80
C ASN A 254 8.64 -3.53 5.02
N ASN A 255 7.47 -2.91 4.89
CA ASN A 255 6.49 -2.85 5.98
C ASN A 255 6.01 -4.25 6.40
N ILE A 256 5.92 -5.21 5.48
CA ILE A 256 5.59 -6.61 5.78
C ILE A 256 6.77 -7.25 6.56
N LYS A 257 8.03 -7.00 6.16
CA LYS A 257 9.23 -7.45 6.88
C LYS A 257 9.24 -6.98 8.34
N LEU A 258 8.97 -5.70 8.59
CA LEU A 258 8.94 -5.14 9.95
C LEU A 258 7.83 -5.78 10.80
N LYS A 259 6.70 -6.12 10.20
CA LYS A 259 5.56 -6.75 10.89
C LYS A 259 5.81 -8.22 11.18
N TYR A 260 6.46 -8.93 10.27
CA TYR A 260 6.96 -10.29 10.53
C TYR A 260 7.86 -10.32 11.77
N ILE A 261 8.84 -9.41 11.88
CA ILE A 261 9.73 -9.38 13.05
C ILE A 261 8.94 -9.15 14.34
N ASN A 262 7.99 -8.20 14.33
CA ASN A 262 7.12 -7.95 15.47
C ASN A 262 6.25 -9.18 15.83
N TRP A 263 5.67 -9.85 14.83
CA TRP A 263 4.89 -11.07 15.04
C TRP A 263 5.74 -12.20 15.60
N TYR A 264 6.94 -12.44 15.04
CA TYR A 264 7.87 -13.46 15.52
C TYR A 264 8.21 -13.22 16.98
N LEU A 265 8.59 -11.98 17.31
CA LEU A 265 8.97 -11.60 18.68
C LEU A 265 7.83 -11.72 19.70
N LYS A 266 6.57 -11.68 19.26
CA LYS A 266 5.40 -11.80 20.13
C LYS A 266 4.92 -13.24 20.28
N ASN A 267 5.04 -14.05 19.24
CA ASN A 267 4.39 -15.36 19.17
C ASN A 267 5.35 -16.53 19.28
N LYS A 268 6.63 -16.34 18.94
CA LYS A 268 7.63 -17.42 18.84
C LYS A 268 8.76 -17.31 19.86
N THR A 269 8.69 -16.33 20.77
CA THR A 269 9.69 -16.10 21.84
C THR A 269 9.23 -16.64 23.19
N SER A 270 7.92 -16.83 23.37
CA SER A 270 7.29 -17.36 24.60
C SER A 270 7.58 -18.85 24.83
N GLU A 271 8.07 -19.57 23.83
CA GLU A 271 8.43 -20.99 23.92
C GLU A 271 9.69 -21.27 24.77
N PHE A 272 10.35 -20.23 25.28
CA PHE A 272 11.62 -20.33 26.01
C PHE A 272 11.58 -19.84 27.46
N LYS A 273 10.39 -19.70 28.06
CA LYS A 273 10.27 -19.49 29.52
C LYS A 273 10.17 -20.84 30.23
N TYR A 274 11.33 -21.41 30.57
CA TYR A 274 11.46 -22.44 31.60
C TYR A 274 12.59 -22.04 32.55
#